data_AF-A0A9X6BJ09-F1
#
_entry.id   AF-A0A9X6BJ09-F1
#
_cell.length_a   1.000
_cell.length_b   1.000
_cell.length_c   1.000
_cell.angle_alpha   90.00
_cell.angle_beta   90.00
_cell.angle_gamma   90.00
#
_symmetry.space_group_name_H-M   'P 1'
#
loop_
_entity.id
_entity.type
_entity.pdbx_description
1 polymer ?
#
loop_
_entity_poly.entity_id
_entity_poly.type
_entity_poly.pdbx_seq_one_letter_code
_entity_poly.pdbx_strand_id
1 'polypeptide(L)'
;MLDATRAELVRGLELRQGSIWTRIRHAVIVAGYPIDRALQRVRALRADGAESLLALAVALLYLADVRTGFVGKPRPGGGPWKRYTLADLAQLAYGAQGEADLRRARRALDMMVSLGWAYPTKQVRRHSTDVEGRNLWRSEAAVRRLNLQRLCDMTGTSWLLKRDRMHADQVRGQGTASFVDAQQRREEASRGRSVGKAARAAPPATGDPPVASKNGTQHIADILTLLK
;
A
#
# COMPACT_ATOMS: atom_id res chain seq x y z
N MET A 1 -5.96 15.00 -15.03
CA MET A 1 -6.06 13.52 -14.98
C MET A 1 -7.01 13.05 -13.90
N LEU A 2 -6.89 13.54 -12.66
CA LEU A 2 -7.64 13.04 -11.50
C LEU A 2 -9.16 12.99 -11.73
N ASP A 3 -9.76 14.07 -12.26
CA ASP A 3 -11.21 14.14 -12.46
C ASP A 3 -11.70 13.17 -13.54
N ALA A 4 -10.95 13.01 -14.63
CA ALA A 4 -11.27 12.04 -15.68
C ALA A 4 -11.19 10.60 -15.15
N THR A 5 -10.12 10.28 -14.40
CA THR A 5 -9.96 8.95 -13.78
C THR A 5 -11.05 8.71 -12.74
N ARG A 6 -11.44 9.72 -11.96
CA ARG A 6 -12.56 9.66 -11.01
C ARG A 6 -13.88 9.39 -11.74
N ALA A 7 -14.19 10.11 -12.82
CA ALA A 7 -15.42 9.92 -13.57
C ALA A 7 -15.53 8.50 -14.14
N GLU A 8 -14.43 7.96 -14.65
CA GLU A 8 -14.37 6.58 -15.13
C GLU A 8 -14.55 5.55 -14.01
N LEU A 9 -13.99 5.81 -12.82
CA LEU A 9 -14.20 4.96 -11.64
C LEU A 9 -15.65 5.01 -11.16
N VAL A 10 -16.29 6.18 -11.12
CA VAL A 10 -17.71 6.34 -10.78
C VAL A 10 -18.57 5.56 -11.77
N ARG A 11 -18.36 5.75 -13.08
CA ARG A 11 -19.05 5.00 -14.13
C ARG A 11 -18.86 3.48 -13.99
N GLY A 12 -17.66 3.06 -13.62
CA GLY A 12 -17.30 1.65 -13.46
C GLY A 12 -17.83 0.97 -12.21
N LEU A 13 -17.78 1.65 -11.06
CA LEU A 13 -18.06 1.04 -9.75
C LEU A 13 -19.44 1.39 -9.22
N GLU A 14 -19.90 2.62 -9.41
CA GLU A 14 -21.21 3.09 -8.97
C GLU A 14 -22.29 2.71 -9.99
N LEU A 15 -22.09 3.13 -11.25
CA LEU A 15 -23.04 2.84 -12.33
C LEU A 15 -22.90 1.42 -12.90
N ARG A 16 -21.82 0.71 -12.56
CA ARG A 16 -21.51 -0.67 -13.00
C ARG A 16 -21.49 -0.84 -14.52
N GLN A 17 -20.95 0.16 -15.20
CA GLN A 17 -20.94 0.22 -16.66
C GLN A 17 -19.53 0.16 -17.23
N GLY A 18 -19.46 -0.28 -18.48
CA GLY A 18 -18.24 -0.24 -19.29
C GLY A 18 -17.25 -1.36 -19.00
N SER A 19 -16.15 -1.29 -19.75
CA SER A 19 -15.08 -2.29 -19.73
C SER A 19 -14.36 -2.38 -18.37
N ILE A 20 -14.29 -1.28 -17.62
CA ILE A 20 -13.69 -1.25 -16.29
C ILE A 20 -14.48 -2.08 -15.28
N TRP A 21 -15.82 -2.00 -15.27
CA TRP A 21 -16.67 -2.84 -14.42
C TRP A 21 -16.46 -4.33 -14.75
N THR A 22 -16.48 -4.66 -16.04
CA THR A 22 -16.27 -6.04 -16.51
C THR A 22 -14.89 -6.56 -16.12
N ARG A 23 -13.84 -5.73 -16.12
CA ARG A 23 -12.51 -6.16 -15.64
C ARG A 23 -12.48 -6.34 -14.13
N ILE A 24 -13.01 -5.38 -13.39
CA ILE A 24 -13.01 -5.40 -11.92
C ILE A 24 -13.82 -6.58 -11.38
N ARG A 25 -15.02 -6.84 -11.92
CA ARG A 25 -15.90 -7.91 -11.41
C ARG A 25 -15.28 -9.32 -11.50
N HIS A 26 -14.38 -9.54 -12.46
CA HIS A 26 -13.72 -10.83 -12.65
C HIS A 26 -12.31 -10.88 -12.04
N ALA A 27 -11.61 -9.75 -11.95
CA ALA A 27 -10.23 -9.70 -11.46
C ALA A 27 -10.12 -9.38 -9.96
N VAL A 28 -11.14 -8.76 -9.35
CA VAL A 28 -11.13 -8.46 -7.92
C VAL A 28 -11.19 -9.75 -7.11
N ILE A 29 -10.22 -9.90 -6.21
CA ILE A 29 -10.30 -10.87 -5.13
C ILE A 29 -10.97 -10.19 -3.95
N VAL A 30 -12.24 -10.51 -3.71
CA VAL A 30 -12.99 -9.99 -2.55
C VAL A 30 -12.48 -10.70 -1.30
N ALA A 31 -11.63 -10.02 -0.54
CA ALA A 31 -11.01 -10.53 0.68
C ALA A 31 -12.06 -10.89 1.75
N GLY A 32 -12.33 -12.19 1.84
CA GLY A 32 -12.96 -12.88 2.97
C GLY A 32 -12.41 -14.28 3.18
N TYR A 33 -11.39 -14.66 2.41
CA TYR A 33 -10.73 -15.95 2.48
C TYR A 33 -9.22 -15.73 2.46
N PRO A 34 -8.44 -16.55 3.18
CA PRO A 34 -7.00 -16.58 3.01
C PRO A 34 -6.66 -16.88 1.54
N ILE A 35 -5.52 -16.36 1.06
CA ILE A 35 -5.18 -16.25 -0.37
C ILE A 35 -5.16 -17.59 -1.11
N ASP A 36 -4.90 -18.67 -0.38
CA ASP A 36 -4.97 -20.08 -0.78
C ASP A 36 -6.38 -20.52 -1.20
N ARG A 37 -7.43 -19.95 -0.59
CA ARG A 37 -8.84 -20.25 -0.91
C ARG A 37 -9.50 -19.21 -1.83
N ALA A 38 -8.81 -18.11 -2.09
CA ALA A 38 -9.34 -16.99 -2.86
C ALA A 38 -9.49 -17.29 -4.37
N LEU A 39 -8.60 -18.13 -4.92
CA LEU A 39 -8.60 -18.50 -6.35
C LEU A 39 -9.83 -19.30 -6.78
N GLN A 40 -10.46 -20.05 -5.86
CA GLN A 40 -11.58 -20.94 -6.16
C GLN A 40 -12.96 -20.30 -5.89
N ARG A 41 -13.01 -19.08 -5.36
CA ARG A 41 -14.26 -18.42 -4.94
C ARG A 41 -14.29 -16.95 -5.37
N VAL A 42 -14.10 -16.69 -6.66
CA VAL A 42 -14.35 -15.37 -7.26
C VAL A 42 -15.87 -15.09 -7.15
N ARG A 43 -16.28 -14.42 -6.07
CA ARG A 43 -17.64 -13.88 -5.92
C ARG A 43 -17.70 -12.53 -6.60
N ALA A 44 -18.75 -12.29 -7.38
CA ALA A 44 -19.00 -10.99 -7.98
C ALA A 44 -19.01 -9.89 -6.90
N LEU A 45 -18.40 -8.75 -7.21
CA LEU A 45 -18.31 -7.60 -6.32
C LEU A 45 -19.72 -7.09 -5.98
N ARG A 46 -20.08 -7.12 -4.69
CA ARG A 46 -21.38 -6.59 -4.19
C ARG A 46 -21.41 -5.06 -4.24
N ALA A 47 -22.61 -4.48 -4.21
CA ALA A 47 -22.86 -3.04 -4.20
C ALA A 47 -21.98 -2.30 -3.18
N ASP A 48 -22.12 -2.65 -1.90
CA ASP A 48 -21.40 -2.03 -0.79
C ASP A 48 -19.88 -2.17 -0.93
N GLY A 49 -19.41 -3.27 -1.56
CA GLY A 49 -18.00 -3.51 -1.83
C GLY A 49 -17.45 -2.60 -2.92
N ALA A 50 -18.23 -2.37 -3.99
CA ALA A 50 -17.89 -1.46 -5.07
C ALA A 50 -17.85 0.00 -4.59
N GLU A 51 -18.83 0.41 -3.78
CA GLU A 51 -18.86 1.74 -3.15
C GLU A 51 -17.67 1.95 -2.21
N SER A 52 -17.39 0.96 -1.36
CA SER A 52 -16.24 1.01 -0.44
C SER A 52 -14.91 1.10 -1.17
N LEU A 53 -14.78 0.38 -2.30
CA LEU A 53 -13.61 0.41 -3.18
C LEU A 53 -13.48 1.76 -3.88
N LEU A 54 -14.58 2.30 -4.43
CA LEU A 54 -14.62 3.58 -5.12
C LEU A 54 -14.19 4.71 -4.19
N ALA A 55 -14.82 4.82 -3.02
CA ALA A 55 -14.54 5.89 -2.07
C ALA A 55 -13.06 5.89 -1.63
N LEU A 56 -12.49 4.72 -1.34
CA LEU A 56 -11.09 4.62 -0.95
C LEU A 56 -10.13 4.89 -2.12
N ALA A 57 -10.45 4.41 -3.33
CA ALA A 57 -9.65 4.66 -4.52
C ALA A 57 -9.60 6.16 -4.86
N VAL A 58 -10.74 6.85 -4.78
CA VAL A 58 -10.84 8.29 -5.00
C VAL A 58 -10.09 9.07 -3.91
N ALA A 59 -10.23 8.70 -2.64
CA ALA A 59 -9.47 9.32 -1.56
C ALA A 59 -7.96 9.20 -1.80
N LEU A 60 -7.47 8.00 -2.14
CA LEU A 60 -6.05 7.77 -2.44
C LEU A 60 -5.59 8.51 -3.70
N LEU A 61 -6.44 8.66 -4.71
CA LEU A 61 -6.15 9.38 -5.94
C LEU A 61 -5.85 10.86 -5.65
N TYR A 62 -6.62 11.51 -4.77
CA TYR A 62 -6.37 12.90 -4.36
C TYR A 62 -5.19 13.06 -3.38
N LEU A 63 -4.79 11.99 -2.70
CA LEU A 63 -3.62 11.98 -1.80
C LEU A 63 -2.31 11.63 -2.52
N ALA A 64 -2.39 11.04 -3.71
CA ALA A 64 -1.23 10.58 -4.44
C ALA A 64 -0.52 11.73 -5.15
N ASP A 65 0.81 11.78 -5.00
CA ASP A 65 1.66 12.59 -5.85
C ASP A 65 1.58 12.08 -7.30
N VAL A 66 1.10 12.91 -8.23
CA VAL A 66 0.89 12.55 -9.65
C VAL A 66 2.17 12.02 -10.29
N ARG A 67 3.32 12.57 -9.89
CA ARG A 67 4.61 12.19 -10.45
C ARG A 67 4.97 10.76 -10.08
N THR A 68 4.98 10.46 -8.78
CA THR A 68 5.54 9.20 -8.24
C THR A 68 4.50 8.17 -7.81
N GLY A 69 3.23 8.55 -7.76
CA GLY A 69 2.14 7.80 -7.15
C GLY A 69 2.24 7.71 -5.63
N PHE A 70 3.14 8.46 -4.97
CA PHE A 70 3.37 8.34 -3.54
C PHE A 70 2.21 8.92 -2.73
N VAL A 71 1.74 8.16 -1.74
CA VAL A 71 0.64 8.56 -0.87
C VAL A 71 1.22 9.00 0.48
N GLY A 72 1.12 10.28 0.79
CA GLY A 72 1.60 10.86 2.03
C GLY A 72 1.77 12.36 1.96
N LYS A 73 2.05 12.99 3.10
CA LYS A 73 2.41 14.42 3.16
C LYS A 73 3.92 14.58 3.31
N PRO A 74 4.58 15.47 2.55
CA PRO A 74 5.95 15.86 2.89
C PRO A 74 5.96 16.48 4.29
N ARG A 75 6.96 16.17 5.11
CA ARG A 75 7.11 16.84 6.41
C ARG A 75 7.67 18.24 6.20
N PRO A 76 7.14 19.27 6.89
CA PRO A 76 7.79 20.58 6.91
C PRO A 76 9.22 20.39 7.45
N GLY A 77 10.22 20.90 6.73
CA GLY A 77 11.64 20.74 7.07
C GLY A 77 12.39 19.58 6.40
N GLY A 78 11.83 18.90 5.39
CA GLY A 78 12.62 18.00 4.53
C GLY A 78 12.86 16.57 5.06
N GLY A 79 12.10 16.15 6.07
CA GLY A 79 12.19 14.79 6.64
C GLY A 79 11.41 13.71 5.86
N PRO A 80 11.40 12.45 6.37
CA PRO A 80 10.64 11.35 5.77
C PRO A 80 9.15 11.71 5.65
N TRP A 81 8.53 11.37 4.52
CA TRP A 81 7.11 11.66 4.27
C TRP A 81 6.22 11.09 5.39
N LYS A 82 5.30 11.91 5.88
CA LYS A 82 4.25 11.51 6.83
C LYS A 82 3.27 10.60 6.09
N ARG A 83 3.16 9.36 6.56
CA ARG A 83 2.27 8.34 5.99
C ARG A 83 0.91 8.38 6.67
N TYR A 84 -0.12 8.08 5.90
CA TYR A 84 -1.49 7.90 6.39
C TYR A 84 -1.65 6.51 6.99
N THR A 85 -2.28 6.43 8.16
CA THR A 85 -2.67 5.16 8.78
C THR A 85 -3.92 4.58 8.12
N LEU A 86 -4.30 3.35 8.48
CA LEU A 86 -5.59 2.81 8.03
C LEU A 86 -6.76 3.66 8.56
N ALA A 87 -6.66 4.17 9.79
CA ALA A 87 -7.66 5.06 10.38
C ALA A 87 -7.73 6.40 9.66
N ASP A 88 -6.58 7.01 9.30
CA ASP A 88 -6.57 8.24 8.52
C ASP A 88 -7.23 8.01 7.15
N LEU A 89 -6.95 6.87 6.50
CA LEU A 89 -7.55 6.50 5.22
C LEU A 89 -9.06 6.23 5.34
N ALA A 90 -9.51 5.56 6.40
CA ALA A 90 -10.92 5.33 6.67
C ALA A 90 -11.67 6.65 6.93
N GLN A 91 -11.08 7.56 7.70
CA GLN A 91 -11.66 8.89 7.93
C GLN A 91 -11.79 9.68 6.63
N LEU A 92 -10.78 9.65 5.76
CA LEU A 92 -10.80 10.38 4.50
C LEU A 92 -11.76 9.76 3.47
N ALA A 93 -11.89 8.44 3.45
CA ALA A 93 -12.75 7.75 2.48
C ALA A 93 -14.21 7.65 2.92
N TYR A 94 -14.47 7.43 4.21
CA TYR A 94 -15.79 7.09 4.74
C TYR A 94 -16.31 8.08 5.78
N GLY A 95 -15.49 9.04 6.23
CA GLY A 95 -15.88 10.02 7.25
C GLY A 95 -15.83 9.50 8.69
N ALA A 96 -15.37 8.27 8.92
CA ALA A 96 -15.35 7.63 10.23
C ALA A 96 -14.12 6.73 10.45
N GLN A 97 -13.78 6.48 11.72
CA GLN A 97 -12.66 5.63 12.16
C GLN A 97 -13.12 4.44 13.04
N GLY A 98 -14.41 4.12 13.02
CA GLY A 98 -14.94 2.99 13.79
C GLY A 98 -14.37 1.65 13.32
N GLU A 99 -14.45 0.62 14.14
CA GLU A 99 -13.93 -0.71 13.78
C GLU A 99 -14.51 -1.25 12.46
N ALA A 100 -15.81 -0.98 12.21
CA ALA A 100 -16.47 -1.39 10.97
C ALA A 100 -15.84 -0.70 9.75
N ASP A 101 -15.51 0.59 9.86
CA ASP A 101 -14.86 1.38 8.81
C ASP A 101 -13.42 0.96 8.60
N LEU A 102 -12.70 0.60 9.65
CA LEU A 102 -11.36 0.03 9.55
C LEU A 102 -11.38 -1.32 8.83
N ARG A 103 -12.34 -2.20 9.14
CA ARG A 103 -12.54 -3.47 8.42
C ARG A 103 -12.96 -3.24 6.96
N ARG A 104 -13.80 -2.23 6.69
CA ARG A 104 -14.19 -1.82 5.33
C ARG A 104 -12.97 -1.32 4.55
N ALA A 105 -12.17 -0.43 5.14
CA ALA A 105 -10.96 0.12 4.55
C ALA A 105 -9.93 -0.97 4.26
N ARG A 106 -9.71 -1.90 5.20
CA ARG A 106 -8.80 -3.05 5.00
C ARG A 106 -9.25 -3.88 3.79
N ARG A 107 -10.52 -4.28 3.73
CA ARG A 107 -11.05 -5.06 2.60
C ARG A 107 -10.92 -4.31 1.27
N ALA A 108 -11.22 -3.01 1.26
CA ALA A 108 -11.05 -2.18 0.07
C ALA A 108 -9.58 -2.10 -0.36
N LEU A 109 -8.63 -1.96 0.57
CA LEU A 109 -7.20 -2.04 0.26
C LEU A 109 -6.82 -3.39 -0.31
N ASP A 110 -7.26 -4.49 0.27
CA ASP A 110 -6.94 -5.84 -0.24
C ASP A 110 -7.47 -6.02 -1.68
N MET A 111 -8.67 -5.50 -1.98
CA MET A 111 -9.21 -5.45 -3.34
C MET A 111 -8.33 -4.60 -4.28
N MET A 112 -7.90 -3.41 -3.86
CA MET A 112 -6.99 -2.57 -4.63
C MET A 112 -5.63 -3.25 -4.87
N VAL A 113 -5.12 -4.01 -3.89
CA VAL A 113 -3.88 -4.80 -4.05
C VAL A 113 -4.09 -5.92 -5.06
N SER A 114 -5.21 -6.64 -5.00
CA SER A 114 -5.53 -7.69 -5.97
C SER A 114 -5.63 -7.18 -7.41
N LEU A 115 -6.12 -5.94 -7.58
CA LEU A 115 -6.19 -5.25 -8.87
C LEU A 115 -4.84 -4.68 -9.34
N GLY A 116 -3.80 -4.73 -8.50
CA GLY A 116 -2.51 -4.09 -8.75
C GLY A 116 -2.54 -2.56 -8.70
N TRP A 117 -3.59 -1.97 -8.09
CA TRP A 117 -3.76 -0.54 -7.95
C TRP A 117 -2.94 0.04 -6.80
N ALA A 118 -2.73 -0.71 -5.71
CA ALA A 118 -2.04 -0.21 -4.52
C ALA A 118 -0.85 -1.10 -4.15
N TYR A 119 0.24 -0.47 -3.72
CA TYR A 119 1.38 -1.15 -3.11
C TYR A 119 1.37 -0.90 -1.59
N PRO A 120 0.99 -1.91 -0.77
CA PRO A 120 0.95 -1.75 0.66
C PRO A 120 2.37 -1.70 1.22
N THR A 121 2.58 -0.91 2.27
CA THR A 121 3.73 -1.09 3.17
C THR A 121 3.33 -1.90 4.38
N LYS A 122 4.19 -2.83 4.79
CA LYS A 122 3.95 -3.66 5.97
C LYS A 122 3.92 -2.88 7.29
N GLN A 123 4.50 -1.67 7.39
CA GLN A 123 4.63 -1.00 8.69
C GLN A 123 4.60 0.54 8.58
N VAL A 124 3.59 1.14 9.22
CA VAL A 124 3.64 2.49 9.79
C VAL A 124 3.71 2.33 11.31
N ARG A 125 4.85 2.67 11.91
CA ARG A 125 5.00 2.70 13.37
C ARG A 125 4.46 4.02 13.89
N ARG A 126 3.47 3.95 14.77
CA ARG A 126 2.94 5.11 15.50
C ARG A 126 3.12 4.88 16.98
N HIS A 127 3.46 5.97 17.65
CA HIS A 127 3.35 6.08 19.08
C HIS A 127 1.89 6.39 19.40
N SER A 128 1.30 5.57 20.26
CA SER A 128 -0.04 5.73 20.82
C SER A 128 0.07 5.60 22.33
N THR A 129 -0.70 6.36 23.07
CA THR A 129 -0.82 6.22 24.52
C THR A 129 -1.98 5.29 24.85
N ASP A 130 -1.76 4.33 25.74
CA ASP A 130 -2.82 3.48 26.28
C ASP A 130 -3.79 4.28 27.15
N VAL A 131 -4.93 3.67 27.51
CA VAL A 131 -5.91 4.20 28.47
C VAL A 131 -5.26 4.49 29.83
N GLU A 132 -4.18 3.78 30.16
CA GLU A 132 -3.36 3.95 31.37
C GLU A 132 -2.15 4.88 31.16
N GLY A 133 -2.07 5.62 30.05
CA GLY A 133 -0.98 6.56 29.77
C GLY A 133 0.35 5.91 29.36
N ARG A 134 0.37 4.60 29.10
CA ARG A 134 1.57 3.86 28.69
C ARG A 134 1.86 4.04 27.19
N ASN A 135 3.13 4.24 26.85
CA ASN A 135 3.58 4.43 25.48
C ASN A 135 3.59 3.10 24.71
N LEU A 136 2.66 2.95 23.77
CA LEU A 136 2.56 1.80 22.87
C LEU A 136 3.03 2.18 21.47
N TRP A 137 3.90 1.35 20.91
CA TRP A 137 4.26 1.43 19.50
C TRP A 137 3.43 0.42 18.71
N ARG A 138 2.52 0.90 17.85
CA ARG A 138 1.69 0.05 16.99
C ARG A 138 2.17 0.13 15.54
N SER A 139 2.27 -1.03 14.89
CA SER A 139 2.58 -1.13 13.47
C SER A 139 1.29 -1.34 12.68
N GLU A 140 0.87 -0.34 11.92
CA GLU A 140 -0.35 -0.41 11.12
C GLU A 140 -0.03 -0.58 9.63
N ALA A 141 -0.91 -1.28 8.91
CA ALA A 141 -0.79 -1.38 7.47
C ALA A 141 -1.19 -0.04 6.83
N ALA A 142 -0.41 0.41 5.86
CA ALA A 142 -0.63 1.65 5.14
C ALA A 142 -0.33 1.49 3.66
N VAL A 143 -0.86 2.40 2.83
CA VAL A 143 -0.55 2.47 1.41
C VAL A 143 0.72 3.29 1.22
N ARG A 144 1.72 2.73 0.54
CA ARG A 144 2.92 3.50 0.15
C ARG A 144 2.65 4.36 -1.06
N ARG A 145 2.05 3.71 -2.06
CA ARG A 145 2.00 4.17 -3.43
C ARG A 145 0.75 3.63 -4.09
N LEU A 146 0.12 4.50 -4.87
CA LEU A 146 -0.90 4.15 -5.83
C LEU A 146 -0.21 3.93 -7.18
N ASN A 147 -0.50 2.81 -7.83
CA ASN A 147 -0.09 2.52 -9.19
C ASN A 147 -0.97 3.30 -10.17
N LEU A 148 -0.69 4.60 -10.27
CA LEU A 148 -1.43 5.50 -11.17
C LEU A 148 -1.40 5.03 -12.62
N GLN A 149 -0.31 4.39 -13.06
CA GLN A 149 -0.20 3.86 -14.41
C GLN A 149 -1.24 2.76 -14.64
N ARG A 150 -1.25 1.73 -13.80
CA ARG A 150 -2.22 0.62 -13.90
C ARG A 150 -3.66 1.12 -13.79
N LEU A 151 -3.92 2.05 -12.87
CA LEU A 151 -5.24 2.64 -12.69
C LEU A 151 -5.69 3.37 -13.97
N CYS A 152 -4.84 4.24 -14.52
CA CYS A 152 -5.14 5.02 -15.71
C CYS A 152 -5.21 4.15 -16.99
N ASP A 153 -4.44 3.07 -17.08
CA ASP A 153 -4.54 2.10 -18.18
C ASP A 153 -5.87 1.34 -18.13
N MET A 154 -6.38 1.06 -16.92
CA MET A 154 -7.68 0.41 -16.74
C MET A 154 -8.86 1.35 -17.03
N THR A 155 -8.74 2.64 -16.73
CA THR A 155 -9.76 3.67 -17.03
C THR A 155 -9.62 4.28 -18.42
N GLY A 156 -8.53 4.01 -19.16
CA GLY A 156 -8.26 4.62 -20.47
C GLY A 156 -7.77 6.08 -20.40
N THR A 157 -7.35 6.55 -19.23
CA THR A 157 -6.89 7.94 -18.98
C THR A 157 -5.37 8.07 -18.92
N SER A 158 -4.62 7.07 -19.39
CA SER A 158 -3.16 7.01 -19.29
C SER A 158 -2.43 8.15 -20.01
N TRP A 159 -2.99 8.68 -21.11
CA TRP A 159 -2.46 9.84 -21.81
C TRP A 159 -2.52 11.12 -20.95
N LEU A 160 -3.57 11.29 -20.14
CA LEU A 160 -3.68 12.41 -19.19
C LEU A 160 -2.64 12.31 -18.08
N LEU A 161 -2.35 11.09 -17.60
CA LEU A 161 -1.29 10.87 -16.62
C LEU A 161 0.08 11.27 -17.18
N LYS A 162 0.38 10.91 -18.44
CA LYS A 162 1.62 11.32 -19.11
C LYS A 162 1.72 12.85 -19.18
N ARG A 163 0.65 13.52 -19.62
CA ARG A 163 0.57 14.99 -19.68
C ARG A 163 0.82 15.63 -18.32
N ASP A 164 0.11 15.20 -17.29
CA ASP A 164 0.19 15.80 -15.96
C ASP A 164 1.57 15.52 -15.30
N ARG A 165 2.21 14.37 -15.60
CA ARG A 165 3.59 14.09 -15.18
C ARG A 165 4.60 15.02 -15.85
N MET A 166 4.51 15.22 -17.15
CA MET A 166 5.38 16.16 -17.87
C MET A 166 5.27 17.57 -17.28
N HIS A 167 4.05 18.03 -17.00
CA HIS A 167 3.83 19.32 -16.34
C HIS A 167 4.44 19.36 -14.93
N ALA A 168 4.24 18.32 -14.11
CA ALA A 168 4.82 18.25 -12.77
C ALA A 168 6.36 18.21 -12.77
N ASP A 169 6.97 17.59 -13.78
CA ASP A 169 8.42 17.55 -13.98
C ASP A 169 8.97 18.91 -14.40
N GLN A 170 8.27 19.64 -15.28
CA GLN A 170 8.64 21.01 -15.67
C GLN A 170 8.63 21.96 -14.47
N VAL A 171 7.61 21.87 -13.61
CA VAL A 171 7.48 22.73 -12.41
C VAL A 171 8.56 22.46 -11.36
N ARG A 172 9.07 21.22 -11.26
CA ARG A 172 10.08 20.84 -10.25
C ARG A 172 11.53 20.85 -10.76
N GLY A 173 11.77 21.24 -12.02
CA GLY A 173 13.07 21.12 -12.69
C GLY A 173 13.28 19.73 -13.30
N GLN A 174 13.92 19.69 -14.47
CA GLN A 174 14.04 18.52 -15.34
C GLN A 174 14.51 17.27 -14.57
N GLY A 175 13.62 16.29 -14.45
CA GLY A 175 13.90 15.00 -13.83
C GLY A 175 12.66 14.14 -13.88
N THR A 176 12.44 13.49 -15.02
CA THR A 176 11.39 12.49 -15.22
C THR A 176 11.54 11.39 -14.18
N ALA A 177 10.74 11.45 -13.11
CA ALA A 177 10.76 10.42 -12.08
C ALA A 177 9.95 9.20 -12.55
N SER A 178 10.59 8.35 -13.35
CA SER A 178 10.04 7.08 -13.81
C SER A 178 9.93 6.08 -12.63
N PHE A 179 8.81 5.34 -12.63
CA PHE A 179 8.54 4.25 -11.67
C PHE A 179 9.56 3.12 -11.81
N VAL A 180 9.94 2.81 -13.05
CA VAL A 180 10.95 1.80 -13.38
C VAL A 180 12.28 2.21 -12.76
N ASP A 181 12.67 3.47 -12.89
CA ASP A 181 13.94 3.98 -12.39
C ASP A 181 13.97 4.06 -10.86
N ALA A 182 12.82 4.31 -10.22
CA ALA A 182 12.71 4.29 -8.76
C ALA A 182 12.74 2.86 -8.19
N GLN A 183 12.23 1.89 -8.95
CA GLN A 183 12.29 0.47 -8.61
C GLN A 183 13.69 -0.10 -8.86
N GLN A 184 14.30 0.20 -10.01
CA GLN A 184 15.68 -0.14 -10.35
C GLN A 184 16.67 0.44 -9.34
N ARG A 185 16.57 1.74 -9.00
CA ARG A 185 17.41 2.32 -7.93
C ARG A 185 17.27 1.61 -6.59
N ARG A 186 16.09 1.03 -6.31
CA ARG A 186 15.83 0.32 -5.05
C ARG A 186 16.35 -1.12 -5.10
N GLU A 187 16.26 -1.77 -6.24
CA GLU A 187 16.84 -3.08 -6.50
C GLU A 187 18.38 -2.98 -6.49
N GLU A 188 18.95 -1.96 -7.14
CA GLU A 188 20.39 -1.63 -7.10
C GLU A 188 20.86 -1.25 -5.70
N ALA A 189 20.13 -0.39 -4.98
CA ALA A 189 20.46 -0.05 -3.58
C ALA A 189 20.33 -1.26 -2.64
N SER A 190 19.52 -2.26 -2.98
CA SER A 190 19.46 -3.53 -2.24
C SER A 190 20.58 -4.50 -2.62
N ARG A 191 21.08 -4.42 -3.86
CA ARG A 191 22.24 -5.21 -4.35
C ARG A 191 23.58 -4.65 -3.86
N GLY A 192 23.69 -3.34 -3.65
CA GLY A 192 24.88 -2.67 -3.11
C GLY A 192 25.02 -2.72 -1.59
N ARG A 193 24.13 -3.42 -0.86
CA ARG A 193 24.18 -3.55 0.60
C ARG A 193 24.82 -4.87 1.01
N SER A 194 25.98 -5.16 0.46
CA SER A 194 26.95 -6.08 1.05
C SER A 194 28.24 -5.29 1.31
N VAL A 195 28.74 -5.44 2.53
CA VAL A 195 30.04 -4.97 3.04
C VAL A 195 30.14 -3.48 3.43
N GLY A 196 30.15 -3.25 4.75
CA GLY A 196 31.01 -2.24 5.39
C GLY A 196 30.54 -0.78 5.40
N LYS A 197 29.69 -0.40 6.36
CA LYS A 197 29.79 0.94 6.97
C LYS A 197 29.20 0.93 8.38
N ALA A 198 30.06 1.23 9.36
CA ALA A 198 29.76 1.28 10.78
C ALA A 198 28.55 2.19 11.05
N ALA A 199 27.51 1.62 11.65
CA ALA A 199 26.29 2.31 11.99
C ALA A 199 26.52 3.26 13.17
N ARG A 200 26.16 4.53 12.99
CA ARG A 200 25.89 5.45 14.11
C ARG A 200 24.92 4.77 15.07
N ALA A 201 25.27 4.75 16.36
CA ALA A 201 24.48 4.14 17.41
C ALA A 201 23.09 4.78 17.50
N ALA A 202 22.09 4.10 16.95
CA ALA A 202 20.70 4.32 17.31
C ALA A 202 20.45 3.71 18.70
N PRO A 203 19.58 4.29 19.53
CA PRO A 203 19.22 3.70 20.82
C PRO A 203 18.69 2.27 20.63
N PRO A 204 18.98 1.35 21.58
CA PRO A 204 18.69 -0.07 21.41
C PRO A 204 17.18 -0.29 21.21
N ALA A 205 16.84 -1.03 20.16
CA ALA A 205 15.49 -1.52 19.94
C ALA A 205 15.19 -2.59 21.00
N THR A 206 14.43 -2.23 22.03
CA THR A 206 13.89 -3.21 22.98
C THR A 206 12.88 -4.07 22.25
N GLY A 207 13.24 -5.33 21.97
CA GLY A 207 12.31 -6.36 21.48
C GLY A 207 12.73 -7.11 20.22
N ASP A 208 14.03 -7.32 19.96
CA ASP A 208 14.44 -8.42 19.08
C ASP A 208 14.38 -9.75 19.86
N PRO A 209 13.81 -10.84 19.32
CA PRO A 209 14.03 -12.17 19.87
C PRO A 209 15.53 -12.49 19.84
N PRO A 210 16.05 -13.34 20.74
CA PRO A 210 17.48 -13.58 20.87
C PRO A 210 18.08 -13.96 19.51
N VAL A 211 19.06 -13.17 19.09
CA VAL A 211 19.84 -13.39 17.88
C VAL A 211 20.54 -14.73 18.04
N ALA A 212 20.15 -15.67 17.16
CA ALA A 212 20.78 -16.96 16.89
C ALA A 212 22.10 -17.21 17.62
N SER A 213 22.06 -18.07 18.64
CA SER A 213 23.18 -18.98 18.86
C SER A 213 23.42 -19.69 17.53
N LYS A 214 24.63 -19.57 17.02
CA LYS A 214 25.18 -20.52 16.05
C LYS A 214 24.85 -21.91 16.59
N ASN A 215 24.21 -22.77 15.79
CA ASN A 215 24.15 -24.25 15.88
C ASN A 215 22.81 -24.86 15.43
N GLY A 216 22.23 -24.39 14.31
CA GLY A 216 21.07 -25.05 13.69
C GLY A 216 21.32 -26.50 13.24
N THR A 217 22.59 -26.87 13.04
CA THR A 217 23.00 -28.25 12.71
C THR A 217 23.05 -29.19 13.92
N GLN A 218 23.21 -28.68 15.15
CA GLN A 218 23.22 -29.53 16.36
C GLN A 218 21.81 -29.94 16.77
N HIS A 219 20.81 -29.06 16.62
CA HIS A 219 19.43 -29.40 16.97
C HIS A 219 18.82 -30.50 16.08
N ILE A 220 19.24 -30.60 14.82
CA ILE A 220 18.81 -31.70 13.94
C ILE A 220 19.49 -33.02 14.34
N ALA A 221 20.75 -32.97 14.75
CA ALA A 221 21.48 -34.15 15.24
C ALA A 221 20.86 -34.68 16.55
N ASP A 222 20.50 -33.80 17.49
CA ASP A 222 19.91 -34.16 18.77
C ASP A 222 18.51 -34.79 18.63
N ILE A 223 17.70 -34.31 17.68
CA ILE A 223 16.39 -34.90 17.37
C ILE A 223 16.53 -36.30 16.77
N LEU A 224 17.53 -36.53 15.91
CA LEU A 224 17.79 -37.84 15.31
C LEU A 224 18.33 -38.86 16.33
N THR A 225 19.01 -38.42 17.39
CA THR A 225 19.44 -39.30 18.49
C THR A 225 18.31 -39.64 19.47
N LEU A 226 17.28 -38.80 19.60
CA LEU A 226 16.10 -39.06 20.45
C LEU A 226 15.07 -40.00 19.80
N LEU A 227 15.20 -40.27 18.49
CA LEU A 227 14.30 -41.14 17.72
C LEU A 227 14.88 -42.56 17.49
N LYS A 228 15.97 -42.91 18.18
CA LYS A 228 16.49 -44.28 18.30
C LYS A 228 16.17 -44.84 19.68
#